data_AF-A0A947UNU8-F1
#
_entry.id   AF-A0A947UNU8-F1
#
_cell.length_a   1.000
_cell.length_b   1.000
_cell.length_c   1.000
_cell.angle_alpha   90.00
_cell.angle_beta   90.00
_cell.angle_gamma   90.00
#
_symmetry.space_group_name_H-M   'P 1'
#
loop_
_entity.id
_entity.type
_entity.pdbx_description
1 polymer ?
#
loop_
_entity_poly.entity_id
_entity_poly.type
_entity_poly.pdbx_seq_one_letter_code
_entity_poly.pdbx_strand_id
1 'polypeptide(L)'
;MKLPGVSMQSALSTAALVLASVFAAPSAMAASYCGASLSNADDLSKSDMSFDSMAASDCYGVSSGNDDALTINTLANWADPDPALTWALLAKSDTGNNSGSLSGIDFTLTASTGTAGTWTLEAFDSNGPSYANLPATMDFVGVLKASNGFAAYWFDDVTVSAGNAGTWTIAFVNKGGKTPDLSHLSLYTRIDGSGGIPAAIPEARTYAMMLVGLGLVGFMARRARIIV
;
A
#
# COMPACT_ATOMS: atom_id res chain seq x y z
N MET A 1 -67.87 69.56 -36.17
CA MET A 1 -67.94 68.08 -36.33
C MET A 1 -66.69 67.51 -35.68
N LYS A 2 -66.68 67.07 -34.40
CA LYS A 2 -67.24 65.84 -33.77
C LYS A 2 -66.65 64.53 -34.35
N LEU A 3 -65.79 63.91 -33.52
CA LEU A 3 -65.00 62.63 -33.51
C LEU A 3 -65.73 61.36 -34.04
N PRO A 4 -65.10 60.15 -34.23
CA PRO A 4 -63.88 59.54 -33.63
C PRO A 4 -62.93 58.86 -34.68
N GLY A 5 -61.73 58.30 -34.44
CA GLY A 5 -61.09 57.63 -33.31
C GLY A 5 -60.85 56.16 -33.67
N VAL A 6 -59.60 55.75 -33.95
CA VAL A 6 -59.16 54.34 -33.84
C VAL A 6 -57.72 54.31 -33.33
N SER A 7 -57.60 53.85 -32.08
CA SER A 7 -56.39 53.39 -31.42
C SER A 7 -56.04 52.00 -31.94
N MET A 8 -54.80 51.77 -32.37
CA MET A 8 -54.29 50.42 -32.62
C MET A 8 -53.18 50.14 -31.61
N GLN A 9 -53.55 49.30 -30.65
CA GLN A 9 -52.74 48.77 -29.57
C GLN A 9 -51.80 47.65 -30.06
N SER A 10 -50.61 47.60 -29.45
CA SER A 10 -49.92 46.39 -28.98
C SER A 10 -49.40 45.35 -29.98
N ALA A 11 -48.08 45.15 -29.97
CA ALA A 11 -47.50 43.85 -29.62
C ALA A 11 -46.02 44.01 -29.23
N LEU A 12 -45.77 44.13 -27.93
CA LEU A 12 -44.50 43.80 -27.29
C LEU A 12 -44.29 42.28 -27.45
N SER A 13 -43.14 41.84 -27.97
CA SER A 13 -42.65 40.49 -27.68
C SER A 13 -41.13 40.44 -27.87
N THR A 14 -40.40 40.97 -26.89
CA THR A 14 -38.97 40.71 -26.72
C THR A 14 -38.85 39.34 -26.05
N ALA A 15 -38.60 38.32 -26.87
CA ALA A 15 -38.27 36.99 -26.38
C ALA A 15 -36.91 37.02 -25.66
N ALA A 16 -36.93 36.97 -24.34
CA ALA A 16 -35.73 36.79 -23.52
C ALA A 16 -35.31 35.31 -23.60
N LEU A 17 -34.25 35.04 -24.37
CA LEU A 17 -33.62 33.71 -24.44
C LEU A 17 -32.82 33.49 -23.14
N VAL A 18 -33.41 32.80 -22.17
CA VAL A 18 -32.71 32.39 -20.94
C VAL A 18 -31.83 31.19 -21.28
N LEU A 19 -30.53 31.44 -21.48
CA LEU A 19 -29.52 30.40 -21.61
C LEU A 19 -29.26 29.79 -20.23
N ALA A 20 -29.95 28.70 -19.89
CA ALA A 20 -29.67 27.93 -18.69
C ALA A 20 -28.37 27.14 -18.90
N SER A 21 -27.23 27.73 -18.54
CA SER A 21 -25.96 27.04 -18.41
C SER A 21 -26.05 26.08 -17.22
N VAL A 22 -26.39 24.82 -17.49
CA VAL A 22 -26.27 23.73 -16.53
C VAL A 22 -24.78 23.52 -16.27
N PHE A 23 -24.26 24.15 -15.22
CA PHE A 23 -22.98 23.76 -14.64
C PHE A 23 -23.19 22.39 -13.99
N ALA A 24 -22.87 21.32 -14.72
CA ALA A 24 -22.63 20.02 -14.10
C ALA A 24 -21.39 20.19 -13.21
N ALA A 25 -21.60 20.37 -11.91
CA ALA A 25 -20.51 20.27 -10.95
C ALA A 25 -19.95 18.84 -11.04
N PRO A 26 -18.62 18.65 -11.16
CA PRO A 26 -18.05 17.31 -11.05
C PRO A 26 -18.37 16.81 -9.64
N SER A 27 -19.18 15.75 -9.56
CA SER A 27 -19.37 14.99 -8.33
C SER A 27 -18.00 14.47 -7.91
N ALA A 28 -17.51 14.91 -6.75
CA ALA A 28 -16.37 14.26 -6.12
C ALA A 28 -16.79 12.82 -5.83
N MET A 29 -16.26 11.88 -6.61
CA MET A 29 -16.49 10.45 -6.39
C MET A 29 -15.80 10.07 -5.08
N ALA A 30 -16.45 9.22 -4.28
CA ALA A 30 -15.85 8.71 -3.06
C ALA A 30 -14.77 7.67 -3.42
N ALA A 31 -13.66 7.67 -2.68
CA ALA A 31 -12.61 6.68 -2.83
C ALA A 31 -13.19 5.25 -2.74
N SER A 32 -12.73 4.38 -3.62
CA SER A 32 -13.26 3.01 -3.76
C SER A 32 -12.13 2.00 -3.95
N TYR A 33 -12.44 0.72 -3.75
CA TYR A 33 -11.50 -0.38 -3.95
C TYR A 33 -11.47 -0.83 -5.41
N CYS A 34 -10.31 -1.29 -5.91
CA CYS A 34 -10.21 -1.96 -7.22
C CYS A 34 -11.02 -3.25 -7.27
N GLY A 35 -11.11 -3.99 -6.15
CA GLY A 35 -11.86 -5.24 -6.05
C GLY A 35 -13.39 -5.10 -6.00
N ALA A 36 -13.94 -3.88 -5.95
CA ALA A 36 -15.37 -3.67 -6.06
C ALA A 36 -15.82 -3.98 -7.51
N SER A 37 -16.97 -4.66 -7.68
CA SER A 37 -17.42 -5.31 -8.92
C SER A 37 -17.65 -4.42 -10.17
N LEU A 38 -17.26 -3.15 -10.13
CA LEU A 38 -17.31 -2.18 -11.21
C LEU A 38 -16.04 -1.33 -11.11
N SER A 39 -15.39 -1.05 -12.25
CA SER A 39 -14.17 -0.25 -12.38
C SER A 39 -14.06 0.85 -11.32
N ASN A 40 -12.89 0.97 -10.67
CA ASN A 40 -12.62 2.05 -9.75
C ASN A 40 -12.94 3.40 -10.41
N ALA A 41 -13.65 4.28 -9.70
CA ALA A 41 -14.18 5.52 -10.27
C ALA A 41 -13.09 6.50 -10.77
N ASP A 42 -11.86 6.34 -10.30
CA ASP A 42 -10.68 7.12 -10.67
C ASP A 42 -9.74 6.34 -11.61
N ASP A 43 -10.26 5.32 -12.29
CA ASP A 43 -9.53 4.42 -13.20
C ASP A 43 -8.30 3.75 -12.58
N LEU A 44 -8.25 3.65 -11.24
CA LEU A 44 -7.18 2.92 -10.57
C LEU A 44 -7.22 1.45 -10.96
N SER A 45 -6.04 0.89 -11.20
CA SER A 45 -5.81 -0.51 -11.48
C SER A 45 -4.78 -1.09 -10.53
N LYS A 46 -4.95 -2.38 -10.21
CA LYS A 46 -3.94 -3.15 -9.46
C LYS A 46 -2.57 -3.16 -10.15
N SER A 47 -2.54 -3.01 -11.47
CA SER A 47 -1.32 -2.94 -12.27
C SER A 47 -0.59 -1.60 -12.18
N ASP A 48 -1.21 -0.57 -11.60
CA ASP A 48 -0.61 0.76 -11.49
C ASP A 48 0.54 0.76 -10.48
N MET A 49 0.65 -0.25 -9.63
CA MET A 49 1.80 -0.47 -8.76
C MET A 49 2.22 -1.94 -8.80
N SER A 50 3.52 -2.18 -8.84
CA SER A 50 4.08 -3.52 -8.78
C SER A 50 5.20 -3.64 -7.74
N PHE A 51 5.46 -4.88 -7.32
CA PHE A 51 6.57 -5.28 -6.47
C PHE A 51 7.14 -6.61 -7.02
N ASP A 52 8.41 -6.61 -7.40
CA ASP A 52 9.09 -7.72 -8.10
C ASP A 52 8.28 -8.27 -9.29
N SER A 53 7.73 -7.37 -10.10
CA SER A 53 6.86 -7.66 -11.25
C SER A 53 5.46 -8.21 -10.91
N MET A 54 5.13 -8.38 -9.63
CA MET A 54 3.78 -8.73 -9.19
C MET A 54 2.94 -7.46 -9.05
N ALA A 55 1.74 -7.44 -9.63
CA ALA A 55 0.77 -6.38 -9.40
C ALA A 55 0.23 -6.42 -7.95
N ALA A 56 -0.32 -5.32 -7.48
CA ALA A 56 -0.97 -5.27 -6.17
C ALA A 56 -2.13 -6.30 -6.07
N SER A 57 -2.38 -6.81 -4.87
CA SER A 57 -3.53 -7.67 -4.55
C SER A 57 -4.84 -6.89 -4.67
N ASP A 58 -4.83 -5.62 -4.26
CA ASP A 58 -5.94 -4.68 -4.38
C ASP A 58 -5.44 -3.22 -4.42
N CYS A 59 -6.32 -2.28 -4.76
CA CYS A 59 -6.04 -0.85 -4.69
C CYS A 59 -7.19 -0.10 -4.02
N TYR A 60 -6.92 1.10 -3.50
CA TYR A 60 -7.93 1.98 -2.91
C TYR A 60 -7.62 3.44 -3.26
N GLY A 61 -8.66 4.19 -3.61
CA GLY A 61 -8.53 5.62 -3.86
C GLY A 61 -9.55 6.14 -4.89
N VAL A 62 -9.43 7.40 -5.27
CA VAL A 62 -8.46 8.40 -4.77
C VAL A 62 -8.98 9.07 -3.51
N SER A 63 -8.22 8.99 -2.42
CA SER A 63 -8.57 9.67 -1.18
C SER A 63 -7.99 11.08 -1.15
N SER A 64 -8.74 12.04 -0.60
CA SER A 64 -8.30 13.42 -0.48
C SER A 64 -7.37 13.62 0.73
N GLY A 65 -6.45 14.58 0.64
CA GLY A 65 -5.54 14.90 1.73
C GLY A 65 -4.25 14.08 1.69
N ASN A 66 -3.64 13.91 2.86
CA ASN A 66 -2.41 13.15 3.05
C ASN A 66 -2.71 11.73 3.53
N ASP A 67 -1.80 10.82 3.23
CA ASP A 67 -1.78 9.50 3.83
C ASP A 67 -1.28 9.57 5.28
N ASP A 68 -1.93 8.81 6.16
CA ASP A 68 -1.48 8.57 7.53
C ASP A 68 -1.94 7.18 8.00
N ALA A 69 -1.31 6.69 9.08
CA ALA A 69 -1.63 5.37 9.63
C ALA A 69 -3.09 5.26 10.06
N LEU A 70 -3.71 6.34 10.54
CA LEU A 70 -5.12 6.32 10.94
C LEU A 70 -6.01 5.99 9.74
N THR A 71 -5.81 6.69 8.63
CA THR A 71 -6.57 6.52 7.40
C THR A 71 -6.37 5.14 6.80
N ILE A 72 -5.13 4.65 6.73
CA ILE A 72 -4.83 3.31 6.21
C ILE A 72 -5.49 2.22 7.08
N ASN A 73 -5.50 2.38 8.41
CA ASN A 73 -6.15 1.42 9.30
C ASN A 73 -7.70 1.47 9.27
N THR A 74 -8.32 2.45 8.59
CA THR A 74 -9.78 2.44 8.35
C THR A 74 -10.20 1.62 7.14
N LEU A 75 -9.25 1.11 6.35
CA LEU A 75 -9.52 0.31 5.15
C LEU A 75 -9.93 -1.11 5.54
N ALA A 76 -11.22 -1.29 5.84
CA ALA A 76 -11.77 -2.53 6.38
C ALA A 76 -11.48 -3.78 5.52
N ASN A 77 -11.33 -3.63 4.19
CA ASN A 77 -11.03 -4.76 3.30
C ASN A 77 -9.59 -5.26 3.45
N TRP A 78 -8.70 -4.46 4.01
CA TRP A 78 -7.28 -4.77 4.20
C TRP A 78 -6.93 -4.90 5.69
N ALA A 79 -7.93 -4.93 6.57
CA ALA A 79 -7.74 -5.15 7.99
C ALA A 79 -7.37 -6.62 8.27
N ASP A 80 -6.50 -6.83 9.27
CA ASP A 80 -6.22 -8.15 9.78
C ASP A 80 -7.37 -8.62 10.68
N PRO A 81 -7.72 -9.92 10.71
CA PRO A 81 -8.65 -10.46 11.70
C PRO A 81 -8.21 -10.20 13.16
N ASP A 82 -6.91 -10.10 13.43
CA ASP A 82 -6.35 -9.69 14.72
C ASP A 82 -6.31 -8.15 14.84
N PRO A 83 -7.12 -7.54 15.72
CA PRO A 83 -7.14 -6.08 15.89
C PRO A 83 -5.84 -5.49 16.46
N ALA A 84 -4.92 -6.32 16.97
CA ALA A 84 -3.59 -5.88 17.38
C ALA A 84 -2.65 -5.63 16.19
N LEU A 85 -2.92 -6.25 15.04
CA LEU A 85 -2.12 -6.12 13.83
C LEU A 85 -2.63 -4.95 12.99
N THR A 86 -2.04 -3.79 13.26
CA THR A 86 -2.35 -2.54 12.57
C THR A 86 -1.23 -2.16 11.61
N TRP A 87 -1.59 -1.45 10.54
CA TRP A 87 -0.64 -0.88 9.60
C TRP A 87 0.18 0.22 10.27
N ALA A 88 1.50 0.07 10.22
CA ALA A 88 2.45 1.07 10.68
C ALA A 88 3.24 1.64 9.50
N LEU A 89 3.57 2.93 9.53
CA LEU A 89 4.44 3.53 8.52
C LEU A 89 5.85 2.91 8.63
N LEU A 90 6.31 2.30 7.55
CA LEU A 90 7.67 1.78 7.44
C LEU A 90 8.62 2.86 6.95
N ALA A 91 8.34 3.43 5.77
CA ALA A 91 9.22 4.41 5.14
C ALA A 91 8.43 5.32 4.19
N LYS A 92 8.99 6.48 3.88
CA LYS A 92 8.43 7.47 2.95
C LYS A 92 9.56 8.06 2.11
N SER A 93 9.45 8.00 0.78
CA SER A 93 10.47 8.47 -0.17
C SER A 93 10.61 10.00 -0.28
N ASP A 94 10.35 10.73 0.80
CA ASP A 94 10.58 12.17 0.88
C ASP A 94 11.96 12.51 1.46
N THR A 95 12.32 13.78 1.42
CA THR A 95 13.59 14.26 2.00
C THR A 95 13.52 14.19 3.53
N GLY A 96 13.86 13.04 4.10
CA GLY A 96 14.10 12.90 5.54
C GLY A 96 13.46 11.69 6.23
N ASN A 97 12.60 10.91 5.56
CA ASN A 97 11.94 9.77 6.18
C ASN A 97 11.94 8.49 5.32
N ASN A 98 13.00 8.29 4.54
CA ASN A 98 13.11 7.21 3.56
C ASN A 98 13.56 5.85 4.14
N SER A 99 13.61 5.72 5.46
CA SER A 99 14.04 4.50 6.13
C SER A 99 13.15 4.14 7.31
N GLY A 100 13.07 2.86 7.62
CA GLY A 100 12.46 2.36 8.86
C GLY A 100 12.92 0.96 9.18
N SER A 101 12.49 0.42 10.31
CA SER A 101 12.91 -0.90 10.77
C SER A 101 11.72 -1.72 11.23
N LEU A 102 11.69 -2.99 10.88
CA LEU A 102 10.71 -3.95 11.37
C LEU A 102 11.43 -5.24 11.72
N SER A 103 11.29 -5.68 12.97
CA SER A 103 11.73 -7.00 13.42
C SER A 103 13.19 -7.35 13.12
N GLY A 104 14.09 -6.36 13.22
CA GLY A 104 15.53 -6.55 12.96
C GLY A 104 15.92 -6.52 11.48
N ILE A 105 15.02 -6.05 10.62
CA ILE A 105 15.32 -5.70 9.23
C ILE A 105 15.20 -4.18 9.11
N ASP A 106 16.26 -3.54 8.63
CA ASP A 106 16.29 -2.12 8.29
C ASP A 106 15.97 -1.94 6.80
N PHE A 107 15.10 -1.00 6.49
CA PHE A 107 14.59 -0.77 5.14
C PHE A 107 14.98 0.62 4.67
N THR A 108 15.32 0.73 3.39
CA THR A 108 15.47 2.01 2.69
C THR A 108 14.61 2.02 1.44
N LEU A 109 13.73 3.01 1.36
CA LEU A 109 12.79 3.21 0.27
C LEU A 109 13.28 4.32 -0.65
N THR A 110 13.32 4.06 -1.95
CA THR A 110 13.56 5.09 -2.96
C THR A 110 12.48 5.02 -4.04
N ALA A 111 12.00 6.16 -4.51
CA ALA A 111 11.09 6.25 -5.65
C ALA A 111 11.58 7.31 -6.63
N SER A 112 11.42 7.07 -7.93
CA SER A 112 11.64 8.09 -8.95
C SER A 112 10.58 9.20 -8.87
N THR A 113 10.81 10.31 -9.55
CA THR A 113 9.83 11.40 -9.70
C THR A 113 9.03 11.27 -10.99
N GLY A 114 7.95 12.06 -11.16
CA GLY A 114 7.14 12.13 -12.38
C GLY A 114 5.72 11.59 -12.20
N THR A 115 5.04 11.24 -13.29
CA THR A 115 3.69 10.65 -13.28
C THR A 115 3.69 9.12 -13.31
N ALA A 116 4.83 8.52 -13.62
CA ALA A 116 5.09 7.08 -13.57
C ALA A 116 6.60 6.85 -13.36
N GLY A 117 6.96 5.66 -12.88
CA GLY A 117 8.36 5.30 -12.75
C GLY A 117 8.59 4.03 -11.95
N THR A 118 9.72 4.00 -11.24
CA THR A 118 10.19 2.85 -10.46
C THR A 118 10.39 3.21 -9.01
N TRP A 119 10.40 2.19 -8.16
CA TRP A 119 10.77 2.30 -6.76
C TRP A 119 11.60 1.09 -6.33
N THR A 120 12.39 1.24 -5.28
CA THR A 120 13.21 0.18 -4.68
C THR A 120 12.97 0.12 -3.19
N LEU A 121 13.04 -1.10 -2.66
CA LEU A 121 13.07 -1.38 -1.24
C LEU A 121 14.34 -2.19 -0.97
N GLU A 122 15.34 -1.52 -0.41
CA GLU A 122 16.54 -2.18 0.08
C GLU A 122 16.27 -2.64 1.51
N ALA A 123 16.57 -3.91 1.80
CA ALA A 123 16.42 -4.48 3.12
C ALA A 123 17.78 -4.98 3.61
N PHE A 124 18.15 -4.57 4.82
CA PHE A 124 19.38 -4.95 5.48
C PHE A 124 19.05 -5.66 6.78
N ASP A 125 19.58 -6.87 6.94
CA ASP A 125 19.44 -7.61 8.18
C ASP A 125 20.39 -7.06 9.24
N SER A 126 19.82 -6.48 10.30
CA SER A 126 20.58 -5.88 11.40
C SER A 126 20.73 -6.79 12.63
N ASN A 127 20.31 -8.06 12.55
CA ASN A 127 20.38 -9.02 13.66
C ASN A 127 21.80 -9.59 13.95
N GLY A 128 22.82 -9.12 13.24
CA GLY A 128 24.22 -9.46 13.51
C GLY A 128 24.50 -10.95 13.30
N PRO A 129 25.20 -11.66 14.23
CA PRO A 129 25.52 -13.09 14.08
C PRO A 129 24.34 -14.02 14.38
N SER A 130 23.14 -13.49 14.63
CA SER A 130 21.93 -14.27 14.84
C SER A 130 21.44 -14.86 13.52
N TYR A 131 20.34 -15.63 13.57
CA TYR A 131 19.73 -16.15 12.34
C TYR A 131 19.27 -15.02 11.43
N ALA A 132 19.44 -15.22 10.12
CA ALA A 132 19.01 -14.26 9.12
C ALA A 132 17.47 -14.16 9.09
N ASN A 133 16.96 -12.94 9.07
CA ASN A 133 15.56 -12.62 8.92
C ASN A 133 15.13 -12.52 7.45
N LEU A 134 16.08 -12.40 6.51
CA LEU A 134 15.82 -12.33 5.08
C LEU A 134 16.10 -13.68 4.39
N PRO A 135 15.28 -14.09 3.41
CA PRO A 135 14.06 -13.42 2.97
C PRO A 135 12.92 -13.53 4.00
N ALA A 136 12.04 -12.53 4.03
CA ALA A 136 10.87 -12.48 4.90
C ALA A 136 9.59 -12.33 4.08
N THR A 137 8.50 -12.96 4.51
CA THR A 137 7.16 -12.68 3.97
C THR A 137 6.54 -11.57 4.82
N MET A 138 5.92 -10.58 4.18
CA MET A 138 5.19 -9.53 4.89
C MET A 138 4.13 -8.87 4.00
N ASP A 139 3.20 -8.20 4.65
CA ASP A 139 2.21 -7.39 3.97
C ASP A 139 2.66 -5.94 3.84
N PHE A 140 2.31 -5.32 2.72
CA PHE A 140 2.56 -3.90 2.48
C PHE A 140 1.33 -3.16 1.96
N VAL A 141 1.23 -1.90 2.34
CA VAL A 141 0.43 -0.91 1.61
C VAL A 141 1.38 0.15 1.06
N GLY A 142 1.53 0.17 -0.27
CA GLY A 142 2.20 1.24 -1.00
C GLY A 142 1.23 2.38 -1.27
N VAL A 143 1.61 3.62 -0.95
CA VAL A 143 0.75 4.79 -1.12
C VAL A 143 1.44 5.82 -2.02
N LEU A 144 0.82 6.12 -3.16
CA LEU A 144 1.25 7.17 -4.08
C LEU A 144 0.54 8.47 -3.72
N LYS A 145 1.27 9.41 -3.10
CA LYS A 145 0.76 10.75 -2.84
C LYS A 145 1.07 11.66 -4.01
N ALA A 146 0.05 12.33 -4.55
CA ALA A 146 0.25 13.36 -5.57
C ALA A 146 -0.82 14.46 -5.47
N SER A 147 -0.40 15.72 -5.68
CA SER A 147 -1.29 16.89 -5.54
C SER A 147 -2.07 16.90 -4.21
N ASN A 148 -3.40 16.79 -4.25
CA ASN A 148 -4.31 16.92 -3.13
C ASN A 148 -4.98 15.58 -2.74
N GLY A 149 -4.46 14.46 -3.25
CA GLY A 149 -4.95 13.14 -2.88
C GLY A 149 -3.86 12.07 -2.94
N PHE A 150 -4.28 10.83 -2.70
CA PHE A 150 -3.45 9.64 -2.79
C PHE A 150 -4.24 8.42 -3.26
N ALA A 151 -3.53 7.46 -3.83
CA ALA A 151 -4.00 6.10 -4.07
C ALA A 151 -3.12 5.12 -3.30
N ALA A 152 -3.71 4.06 -2.77
CA ALA A 152 -3.05 3.02 -2.01
C ALA A 152 -3.16 1.68 -2.73
N TYR A 153 -2.17 0.82 -2.55
CA TYR A 153 -2.02 -0.46 -3.22
C TYR A 153 -1.57 -1.49 -2.19
N TRP A 154 -2.39 -2.51 -1.97
CA TRP A 154 -2.13 -3.56 -0.99
C TRP A 154 -1.42 -4.74 -1.66
N PHE A 155 -0.36 -5.19 -1.02
CA PHE A 155 0.41 -6.39 -1.35
C PHE A 155 0.28 -7.34 -0.17
N ASP A 156 -0.25 -8.52 -0.46
CA ASP A 156 -0.53 -9.58 0.51
C ASP A 156 0.54 -10.66 0.37
N ASP A 157 1.16 -11.07 1.47
CA ASP A 157 2.14 -12.15 1.52
C ASP A 157 3.30 -12.02 0.52
N VAL A 158 3.89 -10.83 0.38
CA VAL A 158 5.02 -10.65 -0.54
C VAL A 158 6.35 -11.00 0.12
N THR A 159 7.25 -11.59 -0.68
CA THR A 159 8.60 -11.94 -0.23
C THR A 159 9.56 -10.76 -0.40
N VAL A 160 10.10 -10.30 0.72
CA VAL A 160 11.17 -9.32 0.78
C VAL A 160 12.51 -10.01 0.83
N SER A 161 13.43 -9.54 0.01
CA SER A 161 14.83 -9.93 -0.04
C SER A 161 15.72 -8.71 0.16
N ALA A 162 17.04 -8.85 0.04
CA ALA A 162 17.97 -7.73 0.28
C ALA A 162 17.74 -6.53 -0.67
N GLY A 163 17.18 -6.76 -1.85
CA GLY A 163 16.85 -5.71 -2.80
C GLY A 163 15.67 -6.12 -3.66
N ASN A 164 14.54 -5.49 -3.41
CA ASN A 164 13.34 -5.63 -4.23
C ASN A 164 13.08 -4.32 -4.99
N ALA A 165 12.35 -4.42 -6.09
CA ALA A 165 12.02 -3.25 -6.91
C ALA A 165 10.61 -3.35 -7.47
N GLY A 166 10.08 -2.22 -7.91
CA GLY A 166 8.75 -2.17 -8.49
C GLY A 166 8.56 -0.99 -9.42
N THR A 167 7.40 -0.97 -10.05
CA THR A 167 6.92 0.13 -10.88
C THR A 167 5.73 0.81 -10.23
N TRP A 168 5.49 2.06 -10.59
CA TRP A 168 4.29 2.78 -10.17
C TRP A 168 3.82 3.73 -11.30
N THR A 169 2.53 4.04 -11.32
CA THR A 169 1.87 5.01 -12.22
C THR A 169 0.75 5.71 -11.46
N ILE A 170 0.62 7.03 -11.66
CA ILE A 170 -0.50 7.81 -11.14
C ILE A 170 -1.60 7.82 -12.20
N ALA A 171 -2.68 7.07 -11.98
CA ALA A 171 -3.82 7.02 -12.90
C ALA A 171 -4.83 8.16 -12.69
N PHE A 172 -4.74 8.90 -11.59
CA PHE A 172 -5.71 9.95 -11.25
C PHE A 172 -5.27 11.37 -11.64
N VAL A 173 -6.26 12.25 -11.80
CA VAL A 173 -6.05 13.66 -12.18
C VAL A 173 -6.24 14.61 -11.00
N ASN A 174 -5.51 15.73 -11.02
CA ASN A 174 -5.74 16.84 -10.10
C ASN A 174 -6.95 17.69 -10.52
N LYS A 175 -7.29 18.72 -9.73
CA LYS A 175 -8.40 19.65 -10.03
C LYS A 175 -8.27 20.39 -11.38
N GLY A 176 -7.08 20.42 -11.97
CA GLY A 176 -6.80 20.99 -13.28
C GLY A 176 -6.91 19.98 -14.44
N GLY A 177 -7.36 18.75 -14.19
CA GLY A 177 -7.50 17.71 -15.21
C GLY A 177 -6.16 17.14 -15.71
N LYS A 178 -5.08 17.34 -14.96
CA LYS A 178 -3.75 16.83 -15.29
C LYS A 178 -3.32 15.76 -14.30
N THR A 179 -2.63 14.73 -14.76
CA THR A 179 -1.93 13.77 -13.90
C THR A 179 -0.80 14.52 -13.18
N PRO A 180 -0.85 14.62 -11.83
CA PRO A 180 0.21 15.30 -11.08
C PRO A 180 1.47 14.44 -10.96
N ASP A 181 2.62 15.09 -10.77
CA ASP A 181 3.85 14.38 -10.40
C ASP A 181 3.75 13.83 -8.97
N LEU A 182 4.42 12.71 -8.73
CA LEU A 182 4.58 12.08 -7.43
C LEU A 182 5.20 13.07 -6.45
N SER A 183 4.51 13.27 -5.32
CA SER A 183 5.05 14.03 -4.19
C SER A 183 5.93 13.13 -3.33
N HIS A 184 5.42 11.94 -2.98
CA HIS A 184 6.16 10.88 -2.31
C HIS A 184 5.42 9.55 -2.46
N LEU A 185 6.17 8.46 -2.30
CA LEU A 185 5.66 7.11 -2.06
C LEU A 185 5.87 6.76 -0.58
N SER A 186 4.81 6.35 0.12
CA SER A 186 4.88 5.78 1.47
C SER A 186 4.71 4.27 1.42
N LEU A 187 5.38 3.55 2.31
CA LEU A 187 5.12 2.14 2.60
C LEU A 187 4.62 2.01 4.03
N TYR A 188 3.48 1.37 4.19
CA TYR A 188 3.00 0.86 5.46
C TYR A 188 3.17 -0.65 5.48
N THR A 189 3.46 -1.20 6.64
CA THR A 189 3.65 -2.64 6.82
C THR A 189 2.99 -3.10 8.11
N ARG A 190 2.78 -4.41 8.19
CA ARG A 190 2.48 -5.13 9.42
C ARG A 190 3.19 -6.48 9.38
N ILE A 191 3.37 -7.08 10.55
CA ILE A 191 3.81 -8.47 10.63
C ILE A 191 2.54 -9.30 10.48
N ASP A 192 2.46 -10.11 9.43
CA ASP A 192 1.33 -11.04 9.24
C ASP A 192 1.27 -12.04 10.42
N GLY A 193 0.06 -12.36 10.88
CA GLY A 193 -0.21 -13.39 11.87
C GLY A 193 0.14 -14.81 11.38
N SER A 194 0.16 -15.06 10.07
CA SER A 194 0.57 -16.33 9.45
C SER A 194 2.04 -16.40 8.99
N GLY A 195 2.67 -15.25 8.79
CA GLY A 195 3.97 -15.09 8.15
C GLY A 195 4.94 -14.24 8.96
N GLY A 196 5.06 -14.51 10.26
CA GLY A 196 6.19 -14.01 11.04
C GLY A 196 7.51 -14.51 10.44
N ILE A 197 8.57 -13.68 10.54
CA ILE A 197 9.97 -14.11 10.33
C ILE A 197 10.09 -15.52 10.91
N PRO A 198 10.51 -16.54 10.12
CA PRO A 198 10.54 -17.90 10.60
C PRO A 198 11.29 -17.90 11.93
N ALA A 199 10.56 -18.16 13.02
CA ALA A 199 11.17 -18.28 14.34
C ALA A 199 12.24 -19.36 14.17
N ALA A 200 13.51 -18.93 14.22
CA ALA A 200 14.62 -19.81 13.90
C ALA A 200 14.44 -21.11 14.66
N ILE A 201 14.28 -22.21 13.92
CA ILE A 201 14.16 -23.53 14.50
C ILE A 201 15.39 -23.69 15.41
N PRO A 202 15.25 -23.82 16.74
CA PRO A 202 16.41 -23.85 17.64
C PRO A 202 17.13 -25.19 17.54
N GLU A 203 17.87 -25.43 16.47
CA GLU A 203 18.50 -26.74 16.25
C GLU A 203 19.70 -26.98 17.18
N ALA A 204 20.32 -25.94 17.75
CA ALA A 204 21.43 -26.10 18.69
C ALA A 204 21.04 -26.94 19.93
N ARG A 205 19.80 -26.84 20.40
CA ARG A 205 19.31 -27.69 21.51
C ARG A 205 18.98 -29.11 21.04
N THR A 206 18.49 -29.27 19.82
CA THR A 206 18.20 -30.60 19.23
C THR A 206 19.48 -31.41 19.03
N TYR A 207 20.54 -30.79 18.47
CA TYR A 207 21.84 -31.45 18.33
C TYR A 207 22.48 -31.74 19.69
N ALA A 208 22.35 -30.85 20.67
CA ALA A 208 22.82 -31.10 22.04
C ALA A 208 22.08 -32.28 22.68
N MET A 209 20.76 -32.38 22.54
CA MET A 209 19.98 -33.51 23.07
C MET A 209 20.24 -34.82 22.32
N MET A 210 20.49 -34.77 21.01
CA MET A 210 20.93 -35.92 20.22
C MET A 210 22.34 -36.39 20.64
N LEU A 211 23.29 -35.47 20.85
CA LEU A 211 24.64 -35.80 21.34
C LEU A 211 24.62 -36.33 22.77
N VAL A 212 23.78 -35.76 23.64
CA VAL A 212 23.56 -36.30 25.00
C VAL A 212 22.93 -37.70 24.91
N GLY A 213 21.94 -37.91 24.05
CA GLY A 213 21.33 -39.22 23.81
C GLY A 213 22.33 -40.27 23.31
N LEU A 214 23.13 -39.94 22.29
CA LEU A 214 24.17 -40.81 21.76
C LEU A 214 25.31 -41.04 22.76
N GLY A 215 25.69 -40.02 23.53
CA GLY A 215 26.68 -40.14 24.60
C GLY A 215 26.22 -41.09 25.71
N LEU A 216 24.94 -41.07 26.07
CA LEU A 216 24.38 -41.96 27.09
C LEU A 216 24.30 -43.41 26.60
N VAL A 217 23.92 -43.63 25.33
CA VAL A 217 23.93 -44.97 24.72
C VAL A 217 25.34 -45.52 24.61
N GLY A 218 26.32 -44.70 24.21
CA GLY A 218 27.74 -45.08 24.17
C GLY A 218 28.30 -45.46 25.55
N PHE A 219 27.92 -44.73 26.59
CA PHE A 219 28.31 -45.03 27.98
C PHE A 219 27.68 -46.33 28.50
N MET A 220 26.39 -46.56 28.22
CA MET A 220 25.67 -47.78 28.57
C MET A 220 26.27 -49.01 27.86
N ALA A 221 26.58 -48.90 26.56
CA ALA A 221 27.20 -49.97 25.78
C ALA A 221 28.62 -50.32 26.26
N ARG A 222 29.39 -49.33 26.74
CA ARG A 222 30.73 -49.57 27.35
C ARG A 222 30.63 -50.35 28.66
N ARG A 223 29.61 -50.10 29.49
CA ARG A 223 29.44 -50.80 30.77
C ARG A 223 29.03 -52.26 30.59
N ALA A 224 28.28 -52.57 29.54
CA ALA A 224 27.88 -53.94 29.20
C ALA A 224 29.05 -54.86 28.78
N ARG A 225 30.22 -54.29 28.43
CA ARG A 225 31.42 -55.05 28.04
C ARG A 225 32.36 -55.40 29.21
N ILE A 226 32.07 -54.97 30.44
CA ILE A 226 32.93 -55.21 31.62
C ILE A 226 32.46 -56.44 32.45
N ILE A 227 31.40 -57.13 32.03
CA ILE A 227 30.96 -58.40 32.64
C ILE A 227 31.15 -59.52 31.61
N VAL A 228 32.41 -59.91 31.38
CA VAL A 228 32.84 -61.24 30.92
C VAL A 228 34.15 -61.56 31.63
#